data_AF-A0A932RT20-F1
#
_entry.id   AF-A0A932RT20-F1
#
_cell.length_a   1.000
_cell.length_b   1.000
_cell.length_c   1.000
_cell.angle_alpha   90.00
_cell.angle_beta   90.00
_cell.angle_gamma   90.00
#
_symmetry.space_group_name_H-M   'P 1'
#
loop_
_entity.id
_entity.type
_entity.pdbx_description
1 polymer ?
#
loop_
_entity_poly.entity_id
_entity_poly.type
_entity_poly.pdbx_seq_one_letter_code
_entity_poly.pdbx_strand_id
1 'polypeptide(L)'
;MTDQIPDHHQPVTNRCRQVTSDLDAYLRRSLNPERNHETRRHLDACPSCWTTWHRYRWDAARPSPLFGDLATFLGPAFIDYYDSSRRLAAEWDGAAATTPEQIRRFYADTPSYLYNQVIWHASGNRPPYLRDALPLLRRERSRTVLDYGCGIGADTLALRATGYTVIACDLDSPPTRFLRWRQARAGSHEPVHQPDALPLAPTPDTLWIIDTLDHLPDLDQLTPVLRQVRLVISEDLAATRTHGSQGFHLRRPAGEINAHLADQGLHPILTIPQSGSIDAWAAPRERPNRVGASTT
;
A
#
# COMPACT_ATOMS: atom_id res chain seq x y z
N MET A 1 -30.94 7.91 -11.50
CA MET A 1 -31.03 6.92 -12.60
C MET A 1 -30.50 5.62 -12.05
N THR A 2 -31.37 4.65 -11.84
CA THR A 2 -31.03 3.31 -11.38
C THR A 2 -30.49 2.52 -12.56
N ASP A 3 -29.17 2.31 -12.59
CA ASP A 3 -28.55 1.36 -13.52
C ASP A 3 -29.07 -0.04 -13.19
N GLN A 4 -29.91 -0.58 -14.07
CA GLN A 4 -30.30 -1.98 -14.04
C GLN A 4 -29.07 -2.81 -14.44
N ILE A 5 -28.55 -3.58 -13.49
CA ILE A 5 -27.49 -4.56 -13.74
C ILE A 5 -28.09 -5.65 -14.66
N PRO A 6 -27.51 -5.93 -15.84
CA PRO A 6 -28.00 -6.97 -16.73
C PRO A 6 -27.86 -8.34 -16.03
N ASP A 7 -28.98 -9.04 -15.87
CA ASP A 7 -29.01 -10.39 -15.32
C ASP A 7 -28.56 -11.41 -16.37
N HIS A 8 -27.25 -11.49 -16.56
CA HIS A 8 -26.62 -12.50 -17.40
C HIS A 8 -26.32 -13.75 -16.55
N HIS A 9 -27.32 -14.62 -16.40
CA HIS A 9 -27.13 -15.96 -15.85
C HIS A 9 -26.25 -16.82 -16.78
N GLN A 10 -24.93 -16.65 -16.71
CA GLN A 10 -23.99 -17.64 -17.24
C GLN A 10 -24.01 -18.90 -16.35
N PRO A 11 -23.96 -20.11 -16.93
CA PRO A 11 -23.97 -21.34 -16.15
C PRO A 11 -22.75 -21.42 -15.23
N VAL A 12 -22.99 -21.67 -13.94
CA VAL A 12 -21.94 -21.85 -12.93
C VAL A 12 -21.13 -23.10 -13.28
N THR A 13 -19.87 -22.91 -13.65
CA THR A 13 -18.96 -24.03 -13.95
C THR A 13 -18.43 -24.68 -12.67
N ASN A 14 -17.93 -25.92 -12.75
CA ASN A 14 -17.24 -26.57 -11.62
C ASN A 14 -16.11 -25.70 -11.06
N ARG A 15 -15.44 -24.93 -11.93
CA ARG A 15 -14.38 -24.00 -11.54
C ARG A 15 -14.90 -22.80 -10.72
N CYS A 16 -16.09 -22.30 -11.03
CA CYS A 16 -16.72 -21.21 -10.25
C CYS A 16 -17.04 -21.67 -8.82
N ARG A 17 -17.55 -22.90 -8.66
CA ARG A 17 -17.81 -23.49 -7.33
C ARG A 17 -16.54 -23.60 -6.51
N GLN A 18 -15.48 -24.08 -7.14
CA GLN A 18 -14.18 -24.24 -6.51
C GLN A 18 -13.57 -22.90 -6.06
N VAL A 19 -13.60 -21.88 -6.92
CA VAL A 19 -13.10 -20.55 -6.54
C VAL A 19 -13.92 -19.95 -5.40
N THR A 20 -15.23 -20.18 -5.40
CA THR A 20 -16.10 -19.74 -4.30
C THR A 20 -15.74 -20.43 -2.97
N SER A 21 -15.41 -21.72 -2.98
CA SER A 21 -14.95 -22.41 -1.76
C SER A 21 -13.55 -21.96 -1.31
N ASP A 22 -12.74 -21.43 -2.22
CA ASP A 22 -11.36 -21.03 -1.95
C ASP A 22 -11.24 -19.59 -1.42
N LEU A 23 -12.32 -18.78 -1.40
CA LEU A 23 -12.23 -17.34 -1.12
C LEU A 23 -11.66 -16.98 0.26
N ASP A 24 -12.01 -17.70 1.33
CA ASP A 24 -11.45 -17.43 2.68
C ASP A 24 -9.94 -17.72 2.71
N ALA A 25 -9.53 -18.88 2.20
CA ALA A 25 -8.12 -19.26 2.12
C ALA A 25 -7.33 -18.35 1.18
N TYR A 26 -7.96 -17.87 0.10
CA TYR A 26 -7.38 -16.90 -0.81
C TYR A 26 -7.18 -15.54 -0.12
N LEU A 27 -8.19 -15.03 0.59
CA LEU A 27 -8.13 -13.80 1.37
C LEU A 27 -7.04 -13.84 2.44
N ARG A 28 -6.93 -14.96 3.16
CA ARG A 28 -5.93 -15.17 4.22
C ARG A 28 -4.56 -15.58 3.69
N ARG A 29 -4.39 -15.68 2.36
CA ARG A 29 -3.15 -16.11 1.70
C ARG A 29 -2.64 -17.47 2.20
N SER A 30 -3.55 -18.38 2.52
CA SER A 30 -3.25 -19.72 3.04
C SER A 30 -3.36 -20.83 1.97
N LEU A 31 -3.75 -20.49 0.75
CA LEU A 31 -3.64 -21.39 -0.40
C LEU A 31 -2.17 -21.60 -0.77
N ASN A 32 -1.83 -22.79 -1.27
CA ASN A 32 -0.52 -23.01 -1.91
C ASN A 32 -0.35 -22.11 -3.15
N PRO A 33 0.89 -21.83 -3.61
CA PRO A 33 1.15 -20.87 -4.68
C PRO A 33 0.43 -21.17 -6.00
N GLU A 34 0.40 -22.43 -6.43
CA GLU A 34 -0.29 -22.86 -7.66
C GLU A 34 -1.78 -22.55 -7.56
N ARG A 35 -2.43 -22.98 -6.47
CA ARG A 35 -3.87 -22.78 -6.28
C ARG A 35 -4.24 -21.32 -6.11
N ASN A 36 -3.38 -20.54 -5.45
CA ASN A 36 -3.54 -19.09 -5.34
C ASN A 36 -3.55 -18.44 -6.74
N HIS A 37 -2.59 -18.80 -7.60
CA HIS A 37 -2.51 -18.31 -8.97
C HIS A 37 -3.72 -18.73 -9.82
N GLU A 38 -4.15 -19.98 -9.72
CA GLU A 38 -5.34 -20.48 -10.43
C GLU A 38 -6.62 -19.75 -10.05
N THR A 39 -6.79 -19.49 -8.74
CA THR A 39 -7.91 -18.76 -8.16
C THR A 39 -7.91 -17.33 -8.68
N ARG A 40 -6.76 -16.63 -8.58
CA ARG A 40 -6.61 -15.27 -9.10
C ARG A 40 -6.97 -15.17 -10.57
N ARG A 41 -6.37 -16.02 -11.41
CA ARG A 41 -6.60 -16.05 -12.86
C ARG A 41 -8.08 -16.24 -13.20
N HIS A 42 -8.80 -17.07 -12.43
CA HIS A 42 -10.23 -17.25 -12.63
C HIS A 42 -11.06 -16.05 -12.18
N LEU A 43 -10.72 -15.43 -11.04
CA LEU A 43 -11.35 -14.19 -10.59
C LEU A 43 -11.20 -13.06 -11.62
N ASP A 44 -10.05 -12.97 -12.28
CA ASP A 44 -9.82 -12.01 -13.36
C ASP A 44 -10.69 -12.28 -14.59
N ALA A 45 -10.83 -13.55 -14.97
CA ALA A 45 -11.54 -13.95 -16.19
C ALA A 45 -13.06 -14.10 -16.04
N CYS A 46 -13.58 -14.25 -14.82
CA CYS A 46 -14.99 -14.57 -14.57
C CYS A 46 -15.71 -13.44 -13.80
N PRO A 47 -16.56 -12.62 -14.47
CA PRO A 47 -17.25 -11.49 -13.83
C PRO A 47 -18.14 -11.88 -12.64
N SER A 48 -18.79 -13.05 -12.67
CA SER A 48 -19.63 -13.52 -11.58
C SER A 48 -18.79 -13.89 -10.35
N CYS A 49 -17.72 -14.67 -10.51
CA CYS A 49 -16.81 -14.98 -9.41
C CYS A 49 -16.10 -13.74 -8.86
N TRP A 50 -15.77 -12.77 -9.72
CA TRP A 50 -15.25 -11.48 -9.28
C TRP A 50 -16.25 -10.73 -8.38
N THR A 51 -17.51 -10.65 -8.79
CA THR A 51 -18.57 -9.98 -8.01
C THR A 51 -18.73 -10.66 -6.64
N THR A 52 -18.71 -12.00 -6.61
CA THR A 52 -18.75 -12.78 -5.37
C THR A 52 -17.53 -12.50 -4.48
N TRP A 53 -16.32 -12.52 -5.06
CA TRP A 53 -15.09 -12.20 -4.34
C TRP A 53 -15.09 -10.78 -3.77
N HIS A 54 -15.48 -9.82 -4.59
CA HIS A 54 -15.57 -8.42 -4.20
C HIS A 54 -16.51 -8.26 -3.00
N ARG A 55 -17.72 -8.82 -3.09
CA ARG A 55 -18.70 -8.83 -2.00
C ARG A 55 -18.14 -9.51 -0.75
N TYR A 56 -17.47 -10.65 -0.91
CA TYR A 56 -16.84 -11.38 0.19
C TYR A 56 -15.82 -10.54 0.95
N ARG A 57 -14.94 -9.80 0.26
CA ARG A 57 -13.98 -8.89 0.92
C ARG A 57 -14.67 -7.76 1.68
N TRP A 58 -15.75 -7.21 1.12
CA TRP A 58 -16.53 -6.16 1.77
C TRP A 58 -17.22 -6.68 3.04
N ASP A 59 -17.80 -7.88 2.97
CA ASP A 59 -18.41 -8.53 4.13
C ASP A 59 -17.36 -8.85 5.21
N ALA A 60 -16.15 -9.27 4.83
CA ALA A 60 -15.03 -9.45 5.74
C ALA A 60 -14.52 -8.14 6.36
N ALA A 61 -14.60 -7.02 5.62
CA ALA A 61 -14.19 -5.69 6.09
C ALA A 61 -15.21 -5.06 7.05
N ARG A 62 -16.49 -5.36 6.90
CA ARG A 62 -17.62 -4.72 7.59
C ARG A 62 -17.51 -4.68 9.12
N PRO A 63 -17.01 -5.73 9.82
CA PRO A 63 -16.88 -5.70 11.28
C PRO A 63 -15.74 -4.79 11.77
N SER A 64 -14.85 -4.32 10.89
CA SER A 64 -13.69 -3.53 11.30
C SER A 64 -14.08 -2.08 11.65
N PRO A 65 -13.42 -1.45 12.64
CA PRO A 65 -13.57 -0.03 12.89
C PRO A 65 -13.24 0.83 11.68
N LEU A 66 -12.25 0.42 10.88
CA LEU A 66 -11.82 1.15 9.67
C LEU A 66 -12.93 1.25 8.62
N PHE A 67 -13.77 0.23 8.49
CA PHE A 67 -14.95 0.27 7.62
C PHE A 67 -16.00 1.26 8.13
N GLY A 68 -16.28 1.25 9.44
CA GLY A 68 -17.20 2.21 10.07
C GLY A 68 -16.70 3.65 9.96
N ASP A 69 -15.39 3.86 10.11
CA ASP A 69 -14.72 5.14 9.88
C ASP A 69 -14.94 5.64 8.45
N LEU A 70 -14.74 4.78 7.44
CA LEU A 70 -14.96 5.13 6.03
C LEU A 70 -16.41 5.55 5.76
N ALA A 71 -17.37 4.76 6.24
CA ALA A 71 -18.79 5.08 6.08
C ALA A 71 -19.16 6.40 6.74
N THR A 72 -18.62 6.68 7.93
CA THR A 72 -18.84 7.95 8.63
C THR A 72 -18.18 9.13 7.90
N PHE A 73 -16.96 8.96 7.41
CA PHE A 73 -16.22 10.00 6.70
C PHE A 73 -16.91 10.42 5.40
N LEU A 74 -17.41 9.45 4.63
CA LEU A 74 -18.08 9.72 3.36
C LEU A 74 -19.55 10.11 3.54
N GLY A 75 -20.17 9.73 4.66
CA GLY A 75 -21.56 10.07 4.97
C GLY A 75 -22.50 9.63 3.85
N PRO A 76 -23.38 10.51 3.33
CA PRO A 76 -24.28 10.18 2.21
C PRO A 76 -23.59 9.77 0.90
N ALA A 77 -22.30 10.09 0.72
CA ALA A 77 -21.52 9.69 -0.45
C ALA A 77 -20.92 8.27 -0.32
N PHE A 78 -21.11 7.60 0.82
CA PHE A 78 -20.69 6.21 1.00
C PHE A 78 -21.52 5.28 0.10
N ILE A 79 -20.82 4.48 -0.69
CA ILE A 79 -21.41 3.49 -1.58
C ILE A 79 -21.02 2.11 -1.07
N ASP A 80 -21.98 1.36 -0.54
CA ASP A 80 -21.75 -0.02 -0.12
C ASP A 80 -21.44 -0.90 -1.33
N TYR A 81 -20.54 -1.85 -1.16
CA TYR A 81 -20.03 -2.71 -2.23
C TYR A 81 -19.52 -1.94 -3.47
N TYR A 82 -18.84 -0.80 -3.26
CA TYR A 82 -18.14 -0.10 -4.34
C TYR A 82 -16.97 -0.93 -4.87
N ASP A 83 -16.99 -1.31 -6.16
CA ASP A 83 -15.90 -2.04 -6.83
C ASP A 83 -14.69 -1.17 -7.16
N SER A 84 -14.04 -0.70 -6.10
CA SER A 84 -12.84 0.13 -6.17
C SER A 84 -11.69 -0.53 -6.91
N SER A 85 -11.62 -1.86 -6.98
CA SER A 85 -10.53 -2.54 -7.67
C SER A 85 -10.71 -2.49 -9.20
N ARG A 86 -11.90 -2.75 -9.75
CA ARG A 86 -12.12 -2.60 -11.20
C ARG A 86 -12.29 -1.14 -11.61
N ARG A 87 -12.94 -0.32 -10.78
CA ARG A 87 -13.10 1.12 -11.07
C ARG A 87 -11.75 1.82 -11.14
N LEU A 88 -10.84 1.53 -10.22
CA LEU A 88 -9.51 2.12 -10.25
C LEU A 88 -8.72 1.71 -11.50
N ALA A 89 -8.83 0.46 -11.96
CA ALA A 89 -8.23 0.03 -13.21
C ALA A 89 -8.82 0.77 -14.41
N ALA A 90 -10.15 0.92 -14.47
CA ALA A 90 -10.81 1.67 -15.54
C ALA A 90 -10.49 3.18 -15.52
N GLU A 91 -10.38 3.78 -14.33
CA GLU A 91 -9.96 5.18 -14.15
C GLU A 91 -8.53 5.38 -14.63
N TRP A 92 -7.62 4.44 -14.34
CA TRP A 92 -6.24 4.47 -14.83
C TRP A 92 -6.17 4.39 -16.36
N ASP A 93 -6.85 3.40 -16.95
CA ASP A 93 -6.88 3.20 -18.40
C ASP A 93 -7.49 4.44 -19.10
N GLY A 94 -8.54 5.03 -18.51
CA GLY A 94 -9.18 6.23 -19.02
C GLY A 94 -8.35 7.50 -18.87
N ALA A 95 -7.52 7.60 -17.83
CA ALA A 95 -6.61 8.73 -17.63
C ALA A 95 -5.48 8.76 -18.66
N ALA A 96 -5.07 7.59 -19.17
CA ALA A 96 -3.98 7.43 -20.14
C ALA A 96 -2.74 8.25 -19.75
N ALA A 97 -2.41 8.28 -18.45
CA ALA A 97 -1.32 9.07 -17.91
C ALA A 97 0.02 8.52 -18.39
N THR A 98 0.83 9.36 -19.06
CA THR A 98 2.13 8.95 -19.62
C THR A 98 3.30 9.76 -19.07
N THR A 99 3.02 10.87 -18.39
CA THR A 99 4.04 11.74 -17.79
C THR A 99 4.00 11.66 -16.25
N PRO A 100 5.13 11.94 -15.56
CA PRO A 100 5.17 11.96 -14.10
C PRO A 100 4.10 12.85 -13.45
N GLU A 101 3.83 14.02 -14.03
CA GLU A 101 2.81 14.95 -13.54
C GLU A 101 1.39 14.40 -13.70
N GLN A 102 1.09 13.77 -14.85
CA GLN A 102 -0.21 13.12 -15.05
C GLN A 102 -0.42 11.95 -14.09
N ILE A 103 0.63 11.16 -13.84
CA ILE A 103 0.60 10.06 -12.88
C ILE A 103 0.38 10.60 -11.46
N ARG A 104 1.10 11.65 -11.06
CA ARG A 104 0.92 12.34 -9.77
C ARG A 104 -0.51 12.84 -9.61
N ARG A 105 -1.05 13.51 -10.64
CA ARG A 105 -2.41 14.01 -10.63
C ARG A 105 -3.44 12.89 -10.52
N PHE A 106 -3.25 11.78 -11.23
CA PHE A 106 -4.12 10.61 -11.12
C PHE A 106 -4.21 10.14 -9.65
N TYR A 107 -3.09 9.96 -8.96
CA TYR A 107 -3.11 9.53 -7.55
C TYR A 107 -3.70 10.59 -6.61
N ALA A 108 -3.48 11.88 -6.89
CA ALA A 108 -4.03 12.97 -6.09
C ALA A 108 -5.57 13.05 -6.20
N ASP A 109 -6.12 12.83 -7.39
CA ASP A 109 -7.53 13.13 -7.67
C ASP A 109 -8.46 11.90 -7.58
N THR A 110 -7.94 10.68 -7.57
CA THR A 110 -8.76 9.46 -7.74
C THR A 110 -9.46 8.98 -6.47
N PRO A 111 -10.81 9.03 -6.37
CA PRO A 111 -11.54 8.64 -5.16
C PRO A 111 -11.54 7.13 -4.91
N SER A 112 -11.46 6.31 -5.96
CA SER A 112 -11.49 4.85 -5.83
C SER A 112 -10.33 4.30 -5.00
N TYR A 113 -9.21 5.03 -4.94
CA TYR A 113 -8.07 4.66 -4.10
C TYR A 113 -8.42 4.58 -2.61
N LEU A 114 -9.26 5.49 -2.11
CA LEU A 114 -9.69 5.47 -0.71
C LEU A 114 -10.42 4.17 -0.37
N TYR A 115 -11.42 3.80 -1.18
CA TYR A 115 -12.14 2.54 -0.99
C TYR A 115 -11.21 1.33 -1.16
N ASN A 116 -10.31 1.36 -2.14
CA ASN A 116 -9.39 0.25 -2.40
C ASN A 116 -8.48 -0.01 -1.19
N GLN A 117 -7.82 1.04 -0.68
CA GLN A 117 -6.95 0.94 0.49
C GLN A 117 -7.72 0.53 1.75
N VAL A 118 -8.88 1.14 2.02
CA VAL A 118 -9.69 0.77 3.20
C VAL A 118 -10.09 -0.70 3.14
N ILE A 119 -10.64 -1.19 2.03
CA ILE A 119 -11.08 -2.58 1.93
C ILE A 119 -9.88 -3.53 1.96
N TRP A 120 -8.75 -3.18 1.35
CA TRP A 120 -7.54 -3.98 1.40
C TRP A 120 -7.05 -4.20 2.85
N HIS A 121 -7.03 -3.14 3.66
CA HIS A 121 -6.68 -3.22 5.07
C HIS A 121 -7.77 -3.92 5.92
N ALA A 122 -9.02 -3.46 5.81
CA ALA A 122 -10.12 -3.87 6.67
C ALA A 122 -10.53 -5.33 6.47
N SER A 123 -10.42 -5.87 5.25
CA SER A 123 -10.79 -7.26 4.94
C SER A 123 -9.77 -8.29 5.44
N GLY A 124 -8.58 -7.86 5.88
CA GLY A 124 -7.47 -8.77 6.21
C GLY A 124 -6.73 -9.33 5.00
N ASN A 125 -7.00 -8.83 3.78
CA ASN A 125 -6.27 -9.21 2.56
C ASN A 125 -4.82 -8.71 2.57
N ARG A 126 -4.55 -7.63 3.31
CA ARG A 126 -3.23 -7.03 3.43
C ARG A 126 -2.28 -7.90 4.27
N PRO A 127 -1.06 -8.19 3.80
CA PRO A 127 -0.05 -8.84 4.63
C PRO A 127 0.24 -8.05 5.91
N PRO A 128 0.61 -8.72 7.00
CA PRO A 128 0.82 -8.09 8.30
C PRO A 128 2.21 -7.44 8.40
N TYR A 129 2.55 -6.53 7.47
CA TYR A 129 3.89 -5.95 7.32
C TYR A 129 4.44 -5.35 8.63
N LEU A 130 3.63 -4.61 9.39
CA LEU A 130 4.09 -4.04 10.67
C LEU A 130 4.48 -5.12 11.67
N ARG A 131 3.64 -6.15 11.86
CA ARG A 131 3.95 -7.28 12.75
C ARG A 131 5.29 -7.91 12.39
N ASP A 132 5.53 -8.07 11.11
CA ASP A 132 6.70 -8.72 10.55
C ASP A 132 7.96 -7.83 10.65
N ALA A 133 7.80 -6.51 10.53
CA ALA A 133 8.88 -5.53 10.63
C ALA A 133 9.25 -5.14 12.06
N LEU A 134 8.34 -5.27 13.03
CA LEU A 134 8.55 -4.83 14.42
C LEU A 134 9.84 -5.39 15.08
N PRO A 135 10.17 -6.69 14.96
CA PRO A 135 11.43 -7.21 15.51
C PRO A 135 12.65 -6.50 14.92
N LEU A 136 12.60 -6.18 13.63
CA LEU A 136 13.68 -5.51 12.92
C LEU A 136 13.81 -4.04 13.31
N LEU A 137 12.69 -3.30 13.37
CA LEU A 137 12.68 -1.91 13.84
C LEU A 137 13.27 -1.78 15.26
N ARG A 138 12.98 -2.75 16.15
CA ARG A 138 13.57 -2.81 17.49
C ARG A 138 15.06 -3.12 17.46
N ARG A 139 15.48 -4.10 16.65
CA ARG A 139 16.89 -4.51 16.51
C ARG A 139 17.77 -3.36 16.00
N GLU A 140 17.28 -2.61 15.01
CA GLU A 140 18.01 -1.48 14.42
C GLU A 140 17.87 -0.17 15.22
N ARG A 141 17.09 -0.20 16.31
CA ARG A 141 16.83 0.93 17.21
C ARG A 141 16.21 2.12 16.46
N SER A 142 15.32 1.84 15.51
CA SER A 142 14.53 2.86 14.82
C SER A 142 13.76 3.70 15.83
N ARG A 143 13.70 5.01 15.60
CA ARG A 143 12.96 5.96 16.44
C ARG A 143 12.02 6.82 15.60
N THR A 144 12.53 7.33 14.49
CA THR A 144 11.79 8.21 13.58
C THR A 144 11.57 7.52 12.24
N VAL A 145 10.32 7.19 11.95
CA VAL A 145 9.91 6.51 10.72
C VAL A 145 9.28 7.53 9.77
N LEU A 146 9.75 7.59 8.53
CA LEU A 146 9.04 8.23 7.43
C LEU A 146 8.15 7.20 6.76
N ASP A 147 6.84 7.34 6.91
CA ASP A 147 5.84 6.54 6.19
C ASP A 147 5.56 7.24 4.85
N TYR A 148 6.26 6.79 3.80
CA TYR A 148 6.22 7.39 2.46
C TYR A 148 5.22 6.65 1.58
N GLY A 149 4.19 7.36 1.12
CA GLY A 149 2.99 6.76 0.54
C GLY A 149 1.99 6.33 1.62
N CYS A 150 1.85 7.11 2.69
CA CYS A 150 1.10 6.70 3.88
C CYS A 150 -0.41 6.44 3.64
N GLY A 151 -1.00 6.94 2.55
CA GLY A 151 -2.38 6.68 2.16
C GLY A 151 -3.40 7.02 3.23
N ILE A 152 -4.22 6.04 3.60
CA ILE A 152 -5.19 6.14 4.71
C ILE A 152 -4.55 6.17 6.12
N GLY A 153 -3.22 6.12 6.19
CA GLY A 153 -2.38 6.17 7.39
C GLY A 153 -2.60 5.02 8.37
N ALA A 154 -2.97 3.85 7.88
CA ALA A 154 -3.13 2.67 8.73
C ALA A 154 -1.81 2.30 9.43
N ASP A 155 -0.70 2.27 8.69
CA ASP A 155 0.63 2.01 9.25
C ASP A 155 1.12 3.21 10.08
N THR A 156 0.97 4.45 9.58
CA THR A 156 1.26 5.67 10.35
C THR A 156 0.67 5.63 11.76
N LEU A 157 -0.63 5.37 11.87
CA LEU A 157 -1.31 5.35 13.17
C LEU A 157 -0.88 4.17 14.03
N ALA A 158 -0.66 2.99 13.44
CA ALA A 158 -0.21 1.80 14.17
C ALA A 158 1.24 1.93 14.69
N LEU A 159 2.14 2.50 13.89
CA LEU A 159 3.51 2.81 14.28
C LEU A 159 3.55 3.83 15.42
N ARG A 160 2.76 4.91 15.34
CA ARG A 160 2.62 5.88 16.43
C ARG A 160 2.08 5.25 17.70
N ALA A 161 1.06 4.40 17.60
CA ALA A 161 0.52 3.65 18.74
C ALA A 161 1.55 2.69 19.37
N THR A 162 2.59 2.28 18.62
CA THR A 162 3.70 1.46 19.12
C THR A 162 4.84 2.32 19.73
N GLY A 163 4.72 3.64 19.72
CA GLY A 163 5.66 4.57 20.34
C GLY A 163 6.75 5.12 19.40
N TYR A 164 6.64 4.90 18.09
CA TYR A 164 7.55 5.53 17.12
C TYR A 164 7.12 6.97 16.83
N THR A 165 8.09 7.84 16.59
CA THR A 165 7.84 9.14 15.95
C THR A 165 7.64 8.87 14.46
N VAL A 166 6.49 9.27 13.91
CA VAL A 166 6.17 8.99 12.50
C VAL A 166 5.89 10.28 11.73
N ILE A 167 6.66 10.48 10.67
CA ILE A 167 6.44 11.51 9.66
C ILE A 167 5.59 10.87 8.57
N ALA A 168 4.33 11.30 8.45
CA ALA A 168 3.45 10.83 7.39
C ALA A 168 3.70 11.63 6.12
N CYS A 169 3.94 10.96 5.00
CA CYS A 169 4.23 11.59 3.72
C CYS A 169 3.40 10.96 2.60
N ASP A 170 2.58 11.75 1.92
CA ASP A 170 1.83 11.36 0.72
C ASP A 170 1.21 12.62 0.06
N LEU A 171 0.69 12.47 -1.16
CA LEU A 171 -0.02 13.51 -1.89
C LEU A 171 -1.29 13.96 -1.15
N ASP A 172 -1.70 15.22 -1.36
CA ASP A 172 -3.05 15.62 -0.93
C ASP A 172 -4.07 14.88 -1.80
N SER A 173 -4.79 13.95 -1.19
CA SER A 173 -5.60 12.96 -1.88
C SER A 173 -6.77 12.51 -1.00
N PRO A 174 -7.79 11.84 -1.56
CA PRO A 174 -8.88 11.28 -0.76
C PRO A 174 -8.40 10.39 0.41
N PRO A 175 -7.41 9.48 0.25
CA PRO A 175 -6.80 8.75 1.36
C PRO A 175 -6.21 9.64 2.48
N THR A 176 -5.42 10.66 2.14
CA THR A 176 -4.78 11.51 3.17
C THR A 176 -5.76 12.44 3.86
N ARG A 177 -6.82 12.89 3.16
CA ARG A 177 -7.96 13.60 3.79
C ARG A 177 -8.67 12.71 4.80
N PHE A 178 -8.86 11.43 4.47
CA PHE A 178 -9.42 10.45 5.41
C PHE A 178 -8.50 10.22 6.62
N LEU A 179 -7.18 10.11 6.42
CA LEU A 179 -6.21 10.05 7.52
C LEU A 179 -6.32 11.25 8.46
N ARG A 180 -6.31 12.48 7.93
CA ARG A 180 -6.43 13.72 8.73
C ARG A 180 -7.76 13.75 9.51
N TRP A 181 -8.85 13.30 8.91
CA TRP A 181 -10.13 13.17 9.60
C TRP A 181 -10.08 12.15 10.77
N ARG A 182 -9.43 10.99 10.56
CA ARG A 182 -9.24 9.98 11.62
C ARG A 182 -8.37 10.51 12.76
N GLN A 183 -7.29 11.22 12.43
CA GLN A 183 -6.43 11.88 13.41
C GLN A 183 -7.22 12.90 14.25
N ALA A 184 -7.98 13.78 13.60
CA ALA A 184 -8.78 14.79 14.29
C ALA A 184 -9.80 14.17 15.27
N ARG A 185 -10.44 13.06 14.88
CA ARG A 185 -11.34 12.29 15.76
C ARG A 185 -10.64 11.67 16.96
N ALA A 186 -9.36 11.32 16.82
CA ALA A 186 -8.52 10.84 17.90
C ALA A 186 -7.85 11.98 18.71
N GLY A 187 -8.18 13.25 18.42
CA GLY A 187 -7.58 14.42 19.08
C GLY A 187 -6.15 14.74 18.63
N SER A 188 -5.71 14.21 17.49
CA SER A 188 -4.40 14.47 16.89
C SER A 188 -4.55 15.35 15.65
N HIS A 189 -3.60 16.27 15.44
CA HIS A 189 -3.53 17.14 14.26
C HIS A 189 -2.15 17.09 13.61
N GLU A 190 -1.47 15.95 13.74
CA GLU A 190 -0.15 15.75 13.13
C GLU A 190 -0.23 15.91 11.60
N PRO A 191 0.68 16.66 10.98
CA PRO A 191 0.65 16.92 9.55
C PRO A 191 0.88 15.66 8.71
N VAL A 192 0.34 15.69 7.50
CA VAL A 192 0.70 14.78 6.40
C VAL A 192 1.43 15.62 5.36
N HIS A 193 2.72 15.35 5.20
CA HIS A 193 3.63 16.14 4.36
C HIS A 193 3.54 15.70 2.90
N GLN A 194 3.75 16.64 1.99
CA GLN A 194 3.97 16.30 0.58
C GLN A 194 5.39 15.76 0.40
N PRO A 195 5.63 14.87 -0.59
CA PRO A 195 6.96 14.34 -0.89
C PRO A 195 8.05 15.39 -1.12
N ASP A 196 7.67 16.53 -1.71
CA ASP A 196 8.52 17.68 -2.02
C ASP A 196 8.62 18.71 -0.88
N ALA A 197 7.92 18.48 0.23
CA ALA A 197 7.83 19.38 1.38
C ALA A 197 7.97 18.63 2.72
N LEU A 198 8.93 17.70 2.79
CA LEU A 198 9.27 16.99 4.02
C LEU A 198 9.86 17.95 5.07
N PRO A 199 9.58 17.72 6.37
CA PRO A 199 10.09 18.58 7.43
C PRO A 199 11.60 18.38 7.60
N LEU A 200 12.31 19.44 8.01
CA LEU A 200 13.74 19.36 8.33
C LEU A 200 14.02 18.55 9.60
N ALA A 201 13.08 18.57 10.54
CA ALA A 201 13.17 17.86 11.81
C ALA A 201 11.78 17.33 12.25
N PRO A 202 11.72 16.18 12.92
CA PRO A 202 12.82 15.26 13.18
C PRO A 202 13.32 14.61 11.86
N THR A 203 14.61 14.28 11.79
CA THR A 203 15.15 13.55 10.64
C THR A 203 14.78 12.06 10.75
N PRO A 204 14.24 11.43 9.70
CA PRO A 204 13.91 10.01 9.74
C PRO A 204 15.18 9.15 9.75
N ASP A 205 15.18 8.11 10.59
CA ASP A 205 16.20 7.07 10.58
C ASP A 205 15.75 5.82 9.81
N THR A 206 14.45 5.72 9.52
CA THR A 206 13.81 4.60 8.85
C THR A 206 12.87 5.11 7.77
N LEU A 207 13.00 4.58 6.55
CA LEU A 207 12.02 4.73 5.48
C LEU A 207 11.09 3.52 5.50
N TRP A 208 9.81 3.77 5.71
CA TRP A 208 8.73 2.80 5.56
C TRP A 208 8.02 3.10 4.24
N ILE A 209 8.12 2.20 3.27
CA ILE A 209 7.62 2.42 1.90
C ILE A 209 6.90 1.17 1.38
N ILE A 210 5.72 0.92 1.94
CA ILE A 210 4.91 -0.26 1.62
C ILE A 210 3.96 0.04 0.48
N ASP A 211 3.90 -0.84 -0.52
CA ASP A 211 2.97 -0.81 -1.65
C ASP A 211 3.00 0.54 -2.38
N THR A 212 4.20 1.14 -2.46
CA THR A 212 4.42 2.51 -2.96
C THR A 212 5.47 2.57 -4.06
N LEU A 213 6.48 1.69 -4.03
CA LEU A 213 7.59 1.69 -4.99
C LEU A 213 7.12 1.52 -6.44
N ASP A 214 6.06 0.74 -6.66
CA ASP A 214 5.46 0.51 -7.97
C ASP A 214 4.61 1.69 -8.50
N HIS A 215 4.40 2.72 -7.69
CA HIS A 215 3.64 3.92 -8.09
C HIS A 215 4.53 5.12 -8.37
N LEU A 216 5.81 5.08 -8.01
CA LEU A 216 6.71 6.22 -8.20
C LEU A 216 7.09 6.33 -9.68
N PRO A 217 6.91 7.47 -10.37
CA PRO A 217 7.34 7.61 -11.77
C PRO A 217 8.87 7.66 -11.92
N ASP A 218 9.58 8.01 -10.86
CA ASP A 218 11.04 8.06 -10.78
C ASP A 218 11.49 7.60 -9.39
N LEU A 219 12.53 6.77 -9.30
CA LEU A 219 13.11 6.34 -8.02
C LEU A 219 14.08 7.40 -7.46
N ASP A 220 14.69 8.22 -8.31
CA ASP A 220 15.68 9.22 -7.89
C ASP A 220 15.08 10.27 -6.93
N GLN A 221 13.76 10.46 -6.96
CA GLN A 221 13.05 11.28 -5.99
C GLN A 221 13.22 10.80 -4.53
N LEU A 222 13.56 9.51 -4.31
CA LEU A 222 13.84 8.96 -3.00
C LEU A 222 15.27 9.23 -2.53
N THR A 223 16.19 9.58 -3.44
CA THR A 223 17.62 9.79 -3.14
C THR A 223 17.86 10.71 -1.93
N PRO A 224 17.19 11.87 -1.78
CA PRO A 224 17.40 12.74 -0.62
C PRO A 224 17.08 12.04 0.71
N VAL A 225 16.05 11.19 0.74
CA VAL A 225 15.63 10.42 1.91
C VAL A 225 16.57 9.22 2.14
N LEU A 226 16.89 8.46 1.10
CA LEU A 226 17.75 7.26 1.19
C LEU A 226 19.15 7.58 1.75
N ARG A 227 19.65 8.78 1.49
CA ARG A 227 20.91 9.28 2.05
C ARG A 227 20.85 9.55 3.56
N GLN A 228 19.66 9.80 4.11
CA GLN A 228 19.46 10.12 5.52
C GLN A 228 19.13 8.89 6.37
N VAL A 229 18.34 7.97 5.83
CA VAL A 229 17.86 6.81 6.58
C VAL A 229 18.95 5.73 6.73
N ARG A 230 18.83 4.97 7.81
CA ARG A 230 19.68 3.80 8.12
C ARG A 230 18.99 2.48 7.80
N LEU A 231 17.66 2.49 7.71
CA LEU A 231 16.83 1.33 7.45
C LEU A 231 15.77 1.69 6.41
N VAL A 232 15.54 0.81 5.45
CA VAL A 232 14.40 0.84 4.52
C VAL A 232 13.61 -0.44 4.74
N ILE A 233 12.29 -0.30 4.91
CA ILE A 233 11.33 -1.40 4.95
C ILE A 233 10.37 -1.21 3.78
N SER A 234 10.27 -2.23 2.92
CA SER A 234 9.27 -2.33 1.86
C SER A 234 8.52 -3.66 1.97
N GLU A 235 7.48 -3.83 1.16
CA GLU A 235 6.89 -5.14 0.91
C GLU A 235 7.92 -6.09 0.26
N ASP A 236 7.71 -7.40 0.41
CA ASP A 236 8.43 -8.42 -0.37
C ASP A 236 8.07 -8.24 -1.86
N LEU A 237 8.95 -7.58 -2.60
CA LEU A 237 8.73 -7.21 -3.99
C LEU A 237 8.62 -8.45 -4.90
N ALA A 238 9.24 -9.57 -4.52
CA ALA A 238 9.16 -10.81 -5.29
C ALA A 238 7.79 -11.46 -5.11
N ALA A 239 7.28 -11.52 -3.87
CA ALA A 239 6.00 -12.14 -3.57
C ALA A 239 4.80 -11.27 -3.98
N THR A 240 4.82 -9.97 -3.72
CA THR A 240 3.65 -9.08 -3.98
C THR A 240 3.37 -8.90 -5.45
N ARG A 241 4.40 -8.87 -6.30
CA ARG A 241 4.26 -8.64 -7.75
C ARG A 241 3.73 -9.84 -8.55
N THR A 242 3.66 -11.01 -7.92
CA THR A 242 3.01 -12.20 -8.51
C THR A 242 1.48 -12.07 -8.55
N HIS A 243 0.90 -11.05 -7.91
CA HIS A 243 -0.53 -10.88 -7.76
C HIS A 243 -1.03 -9.56 -8.39
N GLY A 244 -2.23 -9.59 -8.99
CA GLY A 244 -3.00 -8.41 -9.42
C GLY A 244 -2.41 -7.58 -10.56
N SER A 245 -2.78 -7.86 -11.81
CA SER A 245 -2.36 -7.13 -13.02
C SER A 245 -3.09 -5.82 -13.25
N GLN A 246 -3.44 -5.08 -12.19
CA GLN A 246 -4.12 -3.80 -12.37
C GLN A 246 -3.10 -2.79 -12.93
N GLY A 247 -3.46 -2.13 -14.05
CA GLY A 247 -2.51 -1.38 -14.90
C GLY A 247 -1.85 -0.18 -14.24
N PHE A 248 -2.32 0.24 -13.07
CA PHE A 248 -1.81 1.38 -12.31
C PHE A 248 -0.53 1.10 -11.51
N HIS A 249 0.02 -0.12 -11.57
CA HIS A 249 1.37 -0.40 -11.08
C HIS A 249 2.37 -0.29 -12.24
N LEU A 250 3.39 0.54 -12.10
CA LEU A 250 4.46 0.70 -13.10
C LEU A 250 5.33 -0.56 -13.21
N ARG A 251 5.30 -1.44 -12.19
CA ARG A 251 5.90 -2.80 -12.19
C ARG A 251 7.37 -2.81 -12.61
N ARG A 252 8.19 -1.94 -12.01
CA ARG A 252 9.64 -1.94 -12.26
C ARG A 252 10.24 -3.31 -11.90
N PRO A 253 11.24 -3.81 -12.64
CA PRO A 253 11.97 -5.00 -12.22
C PRO A 253 12.52 -4.86 -10.80
N ALA A 254 12.41 -5.90 -9.97
CA ALA A 254 12.96 -5.88 -8.60
C ALA A 254 14.47 -5.59 -8.58
N GLY A 255 15.20 -6.07 -9.60
CA GLY A 255 16.62 -5.79 -9.76
C GLY A 255 16.95 -4.30 -9.92
N GLU A 256 16.06 -3.51 -10.55
CA GLU A 256 16.25 -2.06 -10.71
C GLU A 256 16.12 -1.34 -9.37
N ILE A 257 15.11 -1.69 -8.57
CA ILE A 257 14.94 -1.15 -7.21
C ILE A 257 16.12 -1.54 -6.33
N ASN A 258 16.53 -2.81 -6.38
CA ASN A 258 17.65 -3.32 -5.60
C ASN A 258 18.96 -2.61 -5.96
N ALA A 259 19.20 -2.38 -7.26
CA ALA A 259 20.35 -1.62 -7.73
C ALA A 259 20.31 -0.16 -7.22
N HIS A 260 19.15 0.50 -7.33
CA HIS A 260 18.99 1.87 -6.84
C HIS A 260 19.26 1.98 -5.33
N LEU A 261 18.74 1.05 -4.51
CA LEU A 261 19.01 1.01 -3.07
C LEU A 261 20.50 0.75 -2.78
N ALA A 262 21.13 -0.16 -3.51
CA ALA A 262 22.56 -0.47 -3.39
C ALA A 262 23.45 0.74 -3.74
N ASP A 263 23.09 1.50 -4.78
CA ASP A 263 23.80 2.72 -5.18
C ASP A 263 23.74 3.82 -4.11
N GLN A 264 22.73 3.79 -3.22
CA GLN A 264 22.65 4.64 -2.04
C GLN A 264 23.42 4.07 -0.82
N GLY A 265 24.20 3.00 -1.00
CA GLY A 265 24.98 2.36 0.05
C GLY A 265 24.12 1.62 1.08
N LEU A 266 22.98 1.07 0.65
CA LEU A 266 22.16 0.18 1.45
C LEU A 266 22.42 -1.27 1.06
N HIS A 267 22.31 -2.19 2.01
CA HIS A 267 22.53 -3.62 1.79
C HIS A 267 21.32 -4.43 2.26
N PRO A 268 20.94 -5.50 1.54
CA PRO A 268 19.78 -6.29 1.90
C PRO A 268 20.03 -7.02 3.23
N ILE A 269 19.01 -7.05 4.09
CA ILE A 269 19.03 -7.79 5.34
C ILE A 269 18.50 -9.19 5.05
N LEU A 270 19.41 -10.17 4.90
CA LEU A 270 19.05 -11.55 4.54
C LEU A 270 18.43 -12.36 5.68
N THR A 271 18.50 -11.86 6.91
CA THR A 271 17.94 -12.51 8.12
C THR A 271 16.76 -11.70 8.65
N ILE A 272 15.65 -11.77 7.92
CA ILE A 272 14.33 -11.34 8.38
C ILE A 272 13.61 -12.60 8.89
N PRO A 273 13.01 -12.60 10.11
CA PRO A 273 12.23 -13.75 10.59
C PRO A 273 11.15 -14.18 9.58
N GLN A 274 10.84 -15.48 9.61
CA GLN A 274 10.18 -16.36 8.61
C GLN A 274 8.83 -15.93 7.99
N SER A 275 8.33 -14.72 8.16
CA SER A 275 6.99 -14.34 7.69
C SER A 275 6.92 -13.73 6.28
N GLY A 276 8.06 -13.47 5.62
CA GLY A 276 8.18 -13.31 4.17
C GLY A 276 7.26 -12.27 3.51
N SER A 277 6.79 -11.26 4.25
CA SER A 277 5.95 -10.21 3.67
C SER A 277 6.70 -8.90 3.43
N ILE A 278 7.91 -8.75 3.97
CA ILE A 278 8.70 -7.53 3.86
C ILE A 278 10.08 -7.82 3.27
N ASP A 279 10.59 -6.83 2.55
CA ASP A 279 12.01 -6.68 2.25
C ASP A 279 12.60 -5.59 3.14
N ALA A 280 13.88 -5.73 3.50
CA ALA A 280 14.56 -4.73 4.32
C ALA A 280 16.00 -4.51 3.89
N TRP A 281 16.43 -3.26 3.98
CA TRP A 281 17.76 -2.81 3.60
C TRP A 281 18.34 -1.90 4.67
N ALA A 282 19.62 -2.08 5.00
CA ALA A 282 20.30 -1.27 6.00
C ALA A 282 21.56 -0.60 5.47
N ALA A 283 21.80 0.61 5.95
CA ALA A 283 23.10 1.25 5.82
C ALA A 283 24.10 0.63 6.81
N PRO A 284 25.41 0.66 6.49
CA PRO A 284 26.46 0.38 7.47
C PRO A 284 26.28 1.26 8.72
N ARG A 285 26.56 0.71 9.91
CA ARG A 285 26.41 1.43 11.20
C ARG A 285 27.29 2.68 11.29
N GLU A 286 28.37 2.72 10.54
CA GLU A 286 29.28 3.84 10.40
C GLU A 286 29.08 4.49 9.02
N ARG A 287 28.00 5.27 8.85
CA ARG A 287 28.00 6.27 7.77
C ARG A 287 28.87 7.42 8.26
N PRO A 288 30.03 7.72 7.63
CA PRO A 288 30.75 8.95 7.95
C PRO A 288 29.78 10.10 7.73
N ASN A 289 29.58 10.95 8.75
CA ASN A 289 28.75 12.14 8.64
C ASN A 289 29.21 12.91 7.39
N ARG A 290 28.39 12.92 6.34
CA ARG A 290 28.56 13.87 5.23
C ARG A 290 28.10 15.23 5.74
N VAL A 291 28.89 15.83 6.63
CA VAL A 291 28.74 17.24 6.98
C VAL A 291 29.22 18.03 5.77
N GLY A 292 28.29 18.73 5.12
CA GLY A 292 28.53 19.94 4.34
C GLY A 292 29.60 19.88 3.25
N ALA A 293 29.24 19.39 2.06
CA ALA A 293 29.78 20.00 0.85
C ALA A 293 29.00 21.30 0.63
N SER A 294 29.41 22.35 1.34
CA SER A 294 29.00 23.72 1.02
C SER A 294 29.64 24.05 -0.32
N THR A 295 28.82 24.22 -1.34
CA THR A 295 29.24 24.77 -2.64
C THR A 295 29.79 26.18 -2.44
N THR A 296 31.09 26.34 -2.67
CA THR A 296 31.67 27.59 -3.18
C THR A 296 31.62 27.57 -4.69
#